data_AF-A0A9X1VAS6-F1
#
_entry.id   AF-A0A9X1VAS6-F1
#
_cell.length_a   1.000
_cell.length_b   1.000
_cell.length_c   1.000
_cell.angle_alpha   90.00
_cell.angle_beta   90.00
_cell.angle_gamma   90.00
#
_symmetry.space_group_name_H-M   'P 1'
#
loop_
_entity.id
_entity.type
_entity.pdbx_description
1 polymer ?
#
loop_
_entity_poly.entity_id
_entity_poly.type
_entity_poly.pdbx_seq_one_letter_code
_entity_poly.pdbx_strand_id
1 'polypeptide(L)'
;MNRKYATRGIQATDPSNLLRAYLLMLQVGRTSITAWFDDLRRVPLYAIISGFEPGHTPGVGTFYDFVARLWPLTSSHISGQLKPKRNKKPVKGKKGEKAPTTTPKKIERLVNRLLLRRPTPRPLSTDILMSLFREQFVEVSVRLGLIGDVSALSVAGDGTPIRTAAFPRSKRICSCLAQGIPDCTCNRLYSQPDCNVGWDSHRNCHDFGYHLYMFTASDSHADLPLYPRLGPASRHDSVSLVVSIKEFEQYYPNWHWKRILLDAAHDAMLFYRYFES
;
A
#
# COMPACT_ATOMS: atom_id res chain seq x y z
N MET A 1 1.05 25.15 -24.03
CA MET A 1 1.67 24.67 -22.76
C MET A 1 1.42 25.69 -21.67
N ASN A 2 0.47 25.45 -20.76
CA ASN A 2 0.26 26.33 -19.61
C ASN A 2 1.38 26.12 -18.59
N ARG A 3 2.18 27.16 -18.31
CA ARG A 3 3.22 27.15 -17.28
C ARG A 3 2.58 26.90 -15.90
N LYS A 4 2.72 25.68 -15.37
CA LYS A 4 2.28 25.29 -14.02
C LYS A 4 3.24 25.76 -12.90
N TYR A 5 4.33 26.45 -13.23
CA TYR A 5 5.36 26.88 -12.28
C TYR A 5 5.55 28.39 -12.30
N ALA A 6 5.79 28.96 -11.12
CA ALA A 6 6.03 30.39 -10.94
C ALA A 6 7.28 30.85 -11.73
N THR A 7 7.24 32.08 -12.24
CA THR A 7 8.35 32.70 -12.99
C THR A 7 9.41 33.35 -12.09
N ARG A 8 9.23 33.30 -10.77
CA ARG A 8 10.11 33.87 -9.75
C ARG A 8 10.48 32.79 -8.73
N GLY A 9 11.73 32.80 -8.26
CA GLY A 9 12.28 31.84 -7.30
C GLY A 9 13.30 30.87 -7.90
N ILE A 10 13.86 29.98 -7.08
CA ILE A 10 14.75 28.91 -7.52
C ILE A 10 14.00 27.99 -8.49
N GLN A 11 14.67 27.59 -9.57
CA GLN A 11 14.10 26.65 -10.54
C GLN A 11 13.67 25.35 -9.84
N ALA A 12 12.47 24.87 -10.15
CA ALA A 12 11.96 23.63 -9.58
C ALA A 12 12.90 22.47 -9.91
N THR A 13 13.23 21.68 -8.89
CA THR A 13 13.98 20.43 -9.05
C THR A 13 13.18 19.46 -9.92
N ASP A 14 13.85 18.80 -10.86
CA ASP A 14 13.24 17.75 -11.68
C ASP A 14 12.70 16.61 -10.77
N PRO A 15 11.39 16.31 -10.80
CA PRO A 15 10.81 15.20 -10.05
C PRO A 15 11.47 13.85 -10.33
N SER A 16 12.03 13.65 -11.52
CA SER A 16 12.73 12.43 -11.92
C SER A 16 14.04 12.25 -11.14
N ASN A 17 14.76 13.35 -10.87
CA ASN A 17 15.95 13.33 -10.00
C ASN A 17 15.55 13.00 -8.55
N LEU A 18 14.44 13.55 -8.07
CA LEU A 18 13.91 13.27 -6.72
C LEU A 18 13.49 11.81 -6.56
N LEU A 19 12.84 11.22 -7.58
CA LEU A 19 12.51 9.80 -7.61
C LEU A 19 13.78 8.94 -7.55
N ARG A 20 14.77 9.22 -8.41
CA ARG A 20 16.05 8.48 -8.42
C ARG A 20 16.77 8.58 -7.08
N ALA A 21 16.82 9.76 -6.48
CA ALA A 21 17.37 9.95 -5.16
C ALA A 21 16.64 9.15 -4.08
N TYR A 22 15.30 9.11 -4.14
CA TYR A 22 14.50 8.34 -3.18
C TYR A 22 14.71 6.83 -3.35
N LEU A 23 14.81 6.33 -4.58
CA LEU A 23 15.11 4.92 -4.85
C LEU A 23 16.52 4.55 -4.37
N LEU A 24 17.51 5.41 -4.64
CA LEU A 24 18.88 5.21 -4.17
C LEU A 24 18.96 5.21 -2.65
N MET A 25 18.23 6.12 -1.97
CA MET A 25 18.11 6.14 -0.51
C MET A 25 17.69 4.77 0.04
N LEU A 26 16.65 4.18 -0.55
CA LEU A 26 16.15 2.86 -0.17
C LEU A 26 17.17 1.76 -0.47
N GLN A 27 17.84 1.83 -1.63
CA GLN A 27 18.82 0.83 -2.07
C GLN A 27 20.05 0.78 -1.16
N VAL A 28 20.48 1.92 -0.59
CA VAL A 28 21.58 1.96 0.39
C VAL A 28 21.10 1.71 1.83
N GLY A 29 19.83 1.32 2.02
CA GLY A 29 19.27 1.00 3.33
C GLY A 29 18.98 2.20 4.21
N ARG A 30 18.89 3.42 3.66
CA ARG A 30 18.57 4.62 4.43
C ARG A 30 17.07 4.90 4.43
N THR A 31 16.53 5.22 5.60
CA THR A 31 15.08 5.40 5.82
C THR A 31 14.69 6.78 6.32
N SER A 32 15.67 7.60 6.73
CA SER A 32 15.44 8.98 7.18
C SER A 32 15.81 9.94 6.06
N ILE A 33 14.84 10.74 5.60
CA ILE A 33 15.05 11.78 4.58
C ILE A 33 16.07 12.82 5.07
N THR A 34 16.03 13.19 6.35
CA THR A 34 17.00 14.14 6.92
C THR A 34 18.42 13.60 6.83
N ALA A 35 18.63 12.35 7.21
CA ALA A 35 19.96 11.75 7.11
C ALA A 35 20.37 11.50 5.65
N TRP A 36 19.42 11.15 4.78
CA TRP A 36 19.67 11.00 3.35
C TRP A 36 20.15 12.30 2.70
N PHE A 37 19.59 13.42 3.12
CA PHE A 37 20.04 14.74 2.69
C PHE A 37 21.50 15.01 3.10
N ASP A 38 21.90 14.65 4.32
CA ASP A 38 23.30 14.76 4.75
C ASP A 38 24.21 13.85 3.91
N ASP A 39 23.77 12.62 3.62
CA ASP A 39 24.50 11.68 2.78
C ASP A 39 24.65 12.17 1.33
N LEU A 40 23.60 12.76 0.73
CA LEU A 40 23.64 13.37 -0.61
C LEU A 40 24.66 14.50 -0.71
N ARG A 41 24.86 15.27 0.36
CA ARG A 41 25.85 16.35 0.40
C ARG A 41 27.27 15.84 0.64
N ARG A 42 27.40 14.83 1.50
CA ARG A 42 28.70 14.29 1.92
C ARG A 42 29.31 13.35 0.87
N VAL A 43 28.49 12.64 0.11
CA VAL A 43 28.92 11.63 -0.85
C VAL A 43 28.59 12.08 -2.28
N PRO A 44 29.56 12.65 -3.03
CA PRO A 44 29.33 13.15 -4.38
C PRO A 44 28.70 12.11 -5.34
N LEU A 45 29.06 10.84 -5.18
CA LEU A 45 28.50 9.74 -5.98
C LEU A 45 26.97 9.65 -5.86
N TYR A 46 26.40 9.87 -4.66
CA TYR A 46 24.95 9.80 -4.47
C TYR A 46 24.24 10.96 -5.16
N ALA A 47 24.82 12.16 -5.15
CA ALA A 47 24.30 13.30 -5.90
C ALA A 47 24.31 12.98 -7.41
N ILE A 48 25.44 12.50 -7.94
CA ILE A 48 25.61 12.19 -9.37
C ILE A 48 24.60 11.12 -9.83
N ILE A 49 24.49 9.99 -9.13
CA ILE A 49 23.53 8.91 -9.49
C ILE A 49 22.09 9.43 -9.42
N SER A 50 21.80 10.31 -8.47
CA SER A 50 20.49 10.95 -8.34
C SER A 50 20.20 12.01 -9.42
N GLY A 51 21.19 12.38 -10.23
CA GLY A 51 21.07 13.43 -11.26
C GLY A 51 21.24 14.85 -10.74
N PHE A 52 21.84 15.02 -9.56
CA PHE A 52 22.20 16.31 -9.00
C PHE A 52 23.68 16.60 -9.23
N GLU A 53 23.99 17.89 -9.34
CA GLU A 53 25.37 18.34 -9.28
C GLU A 53 25.87 18.26 -7.83
N PRO A 54 27.07 17.70 -7.57
CA PRO A 54 27.66 17.69 -6.23
C PRO A 54 27.71 19.08 -5.60
N GLY A 55 27.27 19.19 -4.34
CA GLY A 55 27.13 20.47 -3.64
C GLY A 55 25.81 21.21 -3.93
N HIS A 56 25.08 20.86 -4.99
CA HIS A 56 23.81 21.45 -5.39
C HIS A 56 22.66 20.43 -5.32
N THR A 57 22.36 19.96 -4.11
CA THR A 57 21.29 18.99 -3.84
C THR A 57 20.05 19.65 -3.24
N PRO A 58 18.83 19.10 -3.48
CA PRO A 58 17.60 19.65 -2.92
C PRO A 58 17.58 19.58 -1.39
N GLY A 59 16.77 20.44 -0.77
CA GLY A 59 16.55 20.46 0.67
C GLY A 59 15.65 19.33 1.17
N VAL A 60 15.67 19.08 2.48
CA VAL A 60 14.79 18.10 3.16
C VAL A 60 13.31 18.34 2.83
N GLY A 61 12.86 19.60 2.83
CA GLY A 61 11.47 19.96 2.51
C GLY A 61 11.05 19.55 1.10
N THR A 62 11.95 19.64 0.12
CA THR A 62 11.67 19.27 -1.28
C THR A 62 11.35 17.77 -1.41
N PHE A 63 12.01 16.92 -0.62
CA PHE A 63 11.70 15.50 -0.58
C PHE A 63 10.33 15.22 0.05
N TYR A 64 9.99 15.91 1.14
CA TYR A 64 8.67 15.77 1.75
C TYR A 64 7.56 16.25 0.82
N ASP A 65 7.76 17.37 0.12
CA ASP A 65 6.83 17.89 -0.89
C ASP A 65 6.66 16.91 -2.05
N PHE A 66 7.74 16.27 -2.50
CA PHE A 66 7.69 15.23 -3.53
C PHE A 66 6.83 14.04 -3.09
N VAL A 67 7.09 13.49 -1.89
CA VAL A 67 6.30 12.36 -1.35
C VAL A 67 4.83 12.76 -1.15
N ALA A 68 4.56 13.98 -0.67
CA ALA A 68 3.20 14.48 -0.50
C ALA A 68 2.45 14.56 -1.84
N ARG A 69 3.12 14.93 -2.93
CA ARG A 69 2.51 14.97 -4.28
C ARG A 69 2.18 13.59 -4.85
N LEU A 70 2.78 12.51 -4.33
CA LEU A 70 2.40 11.14 -4.68
C LEU A 70 1.07 10.72 -4.02
N TRP A 71 0.56 11.51 -3.08
CA TRP A 71 -0.70 11.28 -2.38
C TRP A 71 -1.77 12.27 -2.85
N PRO A 72 -2.71 11.86 -3.73
CA PRO A 72 -3.69 12.77 -4.33
C PRO A 72 -4.75 13.31 -3.36
N LEU A 73 -4.89 12.76 -2.16
CA LEU A 73 -5.88 13.26 -1.20
C LEU A 73 -5.38 14.51 -0.48
N THR A 74 -6.30 15.41 -0.16
CA THR A 74 -6.02 16.61 0.64
C THR A 74 -5.65 16.27 2.09
N SER A 75 -6.14 15.14 2.61
CA SER A 75 -5.79 14.62 3.94
C SER A 75 -4.68 13.59 3.85
N SER A 76 -3.77 13.59 4.83
CA SER A 76 -2.70 12.59 4.96
C SER A 76 -3.20 11.17 5.27
N HIS A 77 -4.51 11.01 5.49
CA HIS A 77 -5.16 9.75 5.84
C HIS A 77 -6.37 9.51 4.97
N ILE A 78 -6.68 8.23 4.71
CA ILE A 78 -7.89 7.83 3.97
C ILE A 78 -9.13 8.01 4.85
N SER A 79 -8.99 7.75 6.15
CA SER A 79 -10.06 7.84 7.13
C SER A 79 -9.79 8.92 8.18
N GLY A 80 -10.88 9.46 8.74
CA GLY A 80 -10.80 10.48 9.78
C GLY A 80 -10.07 9.99 11.03
N GLN A 81 -9.29 10.89 11.65
CA GLN A 81 -8.50 10.58 12.86
C GLN A 81 -9.37 10.35 14.10
N LEU A 82 -10.54 10.99 14.17
CA LEU A 82 -11.48 10.81 15.27
C LEU A 82 -12.23 9.48 15.10
N LYS A 83 -11.94 8.50 15.96
CA LYS A 83 -12.59 7.17 15.92
C LYS A 83 -12.97 6.68 17.31
N PRO A 84 -13.91 5.73 17.42
CA PRO A 84 -14.21 5.06 18.68
C PRO A 84 -12.97 4.45 19.34
N LYS A 85 -12.96 4.37 20.68
CA LYS A 85 -11.93 3.65 21.42
C LYS A 85 -11.90 2.19 20.94
N ARG A 86 -10.75 1.73 20.43
CA ARG A 86 -10.55 0.37 19.95
C ARG A 86 -10.29 -0.53 21.15
N ASN A 87 -11.34 -1.18 21.66
CA ASN A 87 -11.26 -2.02 22.86
C ASN A 87 -11.00 -3.51 22.57
N LYS A 88 -11.20 -3.97 21.33
CA LYS A 88 -11.17 -5.40 20.99
C LYS A 88 -10.02 -5.71 20.03
N LYS A 89 -9.14 -6.62 20.45
CA LYS A 89 -8.24 -7.33 19.54
C LYS A 89 -9.09 -8.29 18.68
N PRO A 90 -8.72 -8.54 17.42
CA PRO A 90 -9.38 -9.58 16.63
C PRO A 90 -9.27 -10.94 17.34
N VAL A 91 -10.31 -11.75 17.18
CA VAL A 91 -10.35 -13.12 17.73
C VAL A 91 -9.21 -13.92 17.12
N LYS A 92 -8.51 -14.68 17.96
CA LYS A 92 -7.45 -15.58 17.54
C LYS A 92 -8.01 -16.63 16.57
N GLY A 93 -7.37 -16.79 15.41
CA GLY A 93 -7.61 -17.94 14.53
C GLY A 93 -6.94 -19.20 15.08
N LYS A 94 -7.34 -20.40 14.61
CA LYS A 94 -6.60 -21.63 14.92
C LYS A 94 -5.19 -21.56 14.32
N LYS A 95 -4.26 -22.40 14.82
CA LYS A 95 -2.89 -22.45 14.28
C LYS A 95 -2.95 -22.83 12.80
N GLY A 96 -2.39 -21.99 11.92
CA GLY A 96 -2.46 -22.16 10.46
C GLY A 96 -3.70 -21.54 9.79
N GLU A 97 -4.70 -21.08 10.55
CA GLU A 97 -5.89 -20.40 10.02
C GLU A 97 -5.80 -18.89 10.28
N LYS A 98 -6.18 -18.05 9.30
CA LYS A 98 -6.34 -16.62 9.53
C LYS A 98 -7.55 -16.35 10.44
N ALA A 99 -7.55 -15.18 11.08
CA ALA A 99 -8.68 -14.78 11.92
C ALA A 99 -9.98 -14.75 11.11
N PRO A 100 -11.10 -15.26 11.66
CA PRO A 100 -12.34 -15.35 10.91
C PRO A 100 -12.81 -13.96 10.46
N THR A 101 -13.46 -13.90 9.30
CA THR A 101 -14.07 -12.65 8.85
C THR A 101 -15.16 -12.21 9.83
N THR A 102 -15.22 -10.91 10.12
CA THR A 102 -16.13 -10.34 11.14
C THR A 102 -17.61 -10.45 10.79
N THR A 103 -17.97 -10.87 9.57
CA THR A 103 -19.34 -10.84 9.05
C THR A 103 -19.60 -12.09 8.22
N PRO A 104 -20.61 -12.92 8.57
CA PRO A 104 -21.00 -14.08 7.77
C PRO A 104 -21.30 -13.69 6.31
N LYS A 105 -20.92 -14.55 5.36
CA LYS A 105 -21.14 -14.36 3.90
C LYS A 105 -20.53 -13.08 3.30
N LYS A 106 -19.61 -12.40 3.99
CA LYS A 106 -18.98 -11.18 3.46
C LYS A 106 -18.25 -11.41 2.16
N ILE A 107 -17.53 -12.54 2.06
CA ILE A 107 -16.77 -12.94 0.87
C ILE A 107 -17.75 -13.23 -0.28
N GLU A 108 -18.79 -14.02 -0.04
CA GLU A 108 -19.87 -14.29 -1.01
C GLU A 108 -20.48 -13.01 -1.59
N ARG A 109 -20.85 -12.05 -0.73
CA ARG A 109 -21.38 -10.74 -1.18
C ARG A 109 -20.36 -9.90 -1.95
N LEU A 110 -19.07 -10.11 -1.73
CA LEU A 110 -18.01 -9.39 -2.44
C LEU A 110 -17.75 -10.02 -3.81
N VAL A 111 -17.62 -11.34 -3.87
CA VAL A 111 -17.44 -12.09 -5.12
C VAL A 111 -18.64 -11.95 -6.03
N ASN A 112 -19.87 -12.07 -5.52
CA ASN A 112 -21.08 -11.84 -6.32
C ASN A 112 -21.12 -10.42 -6.90
N ARG A 113 -20.57 -9.42 -6.19
CA ARG A 113 -20.46 -8.05 -6.73
C ARG A 113 -19.40 -7.92 -7.82
N LEU A 114 -18.33 -8.72 -7.79
CA LEU A 114 -17.37 -8.79 -8.88
C LEU A 114 -18.00 -9.45 -10.10
N LEU A 115 -18.61 -10.62 -9.92
CA LEU A 115 -19.27 -11.39 -11.00
C LEU A 115 -20.36 -10.59 -11.72
N LEU A 116 -21.20 -9.86 -10.97
CA LEU A 116 -22.36 -9.17 -11.54
C LEU A 116 -22.04 -7.83 -12.20
N ARG A 117 -20.86 -7.25 -11.95
CA ARG A 117 -20.55 -5.88 -12.40
C ARG A 117 -19.09 -5.76 -12.78
N ARG A 118 -18.84 -5.43 -14.05
CA ARG A 118 -17.54 -4.87 -14.43
C ARG A 118 -17.22 -3.68 -13.51
N PRO A 119 -16.01 -3.62 -12.94
CA PRO A 119 -15.59 -2.50 -12.13
C PRO A 119 -15.77 -1.18 -12.88
N THR A 120 -16.59 -0.27 -12.36
CA THR A 120 -16.48 1.12 -12.81
C THR A 120 -15.17 1.69 -12.25
N PRO A 121 -14.31 2.28 -13.10
CA PRO A 121 -13.10 2.92 -12.63
C PRO A 121 -13.43 3.96 -11.56
N ARG A 122 -12.70 3.94 -10.45
CA ARG A 122 -12.84 4.93 -9.38
C ARG A 122 -11.48 5.50 -9.05
N PRO A 123 -11.37 6.82 -8.82
CA PRO A 123 -10.15 7.39 -8.29
C PRO A 123 -9.78 6.72 -6.97
N LEU A 124 -8.52 6.29 -6.86
CA LEU A 124 -7.96 5.70 -5.64
C LEU A 124 -6.94 6.66 -5.03
N SER A 125 -6.78 6.59 -3.71
CA SER A 125 -5.80 7.39 -2.98
C SER A 125 -4.34 7.07 -3.33
N THR A 126 -4.11 6.07 -4.18
CA THR A 126 -2.78 5.61 -4.60
C THR A 126 -2.55 5.79 -6.11
N ASP A 127 -3.46 6.42 -6.84
CA ASP A 127 -3.42 6.46 -8.31
C ASP A 127 -2.11 7.02 -8.86
N ILE A 128 -1.59 8.11 -8.28
CA ILE A 128 -0.33 8.73 -8.73
C ILE A 128 0.86 7.78 -8.52
N LEU A 129 0.95 7.18 -7.33
CA LEU A 129 2.00 6.22 -7.02
C LEU A 129 1.92 4.96 -7.90
N MET A 130 0.70 4.48 -8.15
CA MET A 130 0.48 3.28 -8.98
C MET A 130 0.72 3.53 -10.46
N SER A 131 0.38 4.72 -10.99
CA SER A 131 0.74 5.13 -12.35
C SER A 131 2.27 5.17 -12.50
N LEU A 132 2.98 5.75 -11.54
CA LEU A 132 4.45 5.75 -11.54
C LEU A 132 5.01 4.33 -11.47
N PHE A 133 4.48 3.49 -10.57
CA PHE A 133 4.90 2.09 -10.43
C PHE A 133 4.67 1.31 -11.74
N ARG A 134 3.49 1.44 -12.34
CA ARG A 134 3.12 0.81 -13.60
C ARG A 134 4.06 1.22 -14.73
N GLU A 135 4.17 2.52 -14.98
CA GLU A 135 4.85 3.06 -16.16
C GLU A 135 6.37 2.89 -16.09
N GLN A 136 6.95 3.04 -14.89
CA GLN A 136 8.40 3.02 -14.69
C GLN A 136 8.96 1.63 -14.35
N PHE A 137 8.14 0.71 -13.83
CA PHE A 137 8.63 -0.61 -13.42
C PHE A 137 7.93 -1.74 -14.17
N VAL A 138 6.59 -1.81 -14.11
CA VAL A 138 5.85 -2.94 -14.67
C VAL A 138 5.92 -2.94 -16.20
N GLU A 139 5.59 -1.83 -16.87
CA GLU A 139 5.63 -1.73 -18.33
C GLU A 139 7.04 -1.83 -18.89
N VAL A 140 8.05 -1.30 -18.18
CA VAL A 140 9.46 -1.50 -18.53
C VAL A 140 9.80 -2.98 -18.47
N SER A 141 9.39 -3.68 -17.41
CA SER A 141 9.63 -5.11 -17.25
C SER A 141 8.93 -5.95 -18.33
N VAL A 142 7.73 -5.55 -18.77
CA VAL A 142 7.06 -6.18 -19.92
C VAL A 142 7.87 -5.98 -21.21
N ARG A 143 8.34 -4.76 -21.50
CA ARG A 143 9.17 -4.49 -22.70
C ARG A 143 10.48 -5.27 -22.69
N LEU A 144 11.03 -5.54 -21.51
CA LEU A 144 12.23 -6.35 -21.33
C LEU A 144 11.94 -7.87 -21.34
N GLY A 145 10.67 -8.28 -21.47
CA GLY A 145 10.29 -9.69 -21.47
C GLY A 145 10.40 -10.38 -20.09
N LEU A 146 10.39 -9.61 -19.00
CA LEU A 146 10.65 -10.13 -17.65
C LEU A 146 9.40 -10.65 -16.93
N ILE A 147 8.18 -10.27 -17.35
CA ILE A 147 6.92 -10.60 -16.65
C ILE A 147 6.19 -11.82 -17.25
N GLY A 148 6.45 -12.16 -18.52
CA GLY A 148 5.70 -13.17 -19.28
C GLY A 148 4.68 -12.55 -20.25
N ASP A 149 3.78 -13.39 -20.77
CA ASP A 149 2.73 -12.97 -21.71
C ASP A 149 1.55 -12.32 -20.97
N VAL A 150 1.38 -11.00 -21.15
CA VAL A 150 0.30 -10.22 -20.52
C VAL A 150 -1.10 -10.59 -21.03
N SER A 151 -1.20 -11.29 -22.16
CA SER A 151 -2.46 -11.81 -22.72
C SER A 151 -2.81 -13.18 -22.14
N ALA A 152 -1.92 -13.80 -21.37
CA ALA A 152 -2.09 -15.14 -20.82
C ALA A 152 -1.27 -15.30 -19.52
N LEU A 153 -1.39 -14.33 -18.62
CA LEU A 153 -0.50 -14.16 -17.47
C LEU A 153 -0.80 -15.15 -16.34
N SER A 154 0.23 -15.77 -15.78
CA SER A 154 0.16 -16.48 -14.50
C SER A 154 0.51 -15.53 -13.35
N VAL A 155 -0.39 -15.37 -12.39
CA VAL A 155 -0.26 -14.45 -11.25
C VAL A 155 -0.23 -15.22 -9.94
N ALA A 156 0.64 -14.84 -8.99
CA ALA A 156 0.51 -15.29 -7.60
C ALA A 156 0.02 -14.13 -6.72
N GLY A 157 -0.88 -14.45 -5.80
CA GLY A 157 -1.45 -13.50 -4.83
C GLY A 157 -1.22 -13.96 -3.40
N ASP A 158 -0.60 -13.12 -2.58
CA ASP A 158 -0.43 -13.39 -1.15
C ASP A 158 -0.44 -12.10 -0.31
N GLY A 159 -0.75 -12.25 0.98
CA GLY A 159 -0.91 -11.16 1.92
C GLY A 159 -0.01 -11.28 3.14
N THR A 160 0.85 -10.27 3.34
CA THR A 160 1.83 -10.21 4.44
C THR A 160 1.53 -9.07 5.44
N PRO A 161 1.75 -9.27 6.76
CA PRO A 161 1.58 -8.21 7.75
C PRO A 161 2.72 -7.18 7.68
N ILE A 162 2.37 -5.89 7.73
CA ILE A 162 3.31 -4.77 7.88
C ILE A 162 3.09 -4.12 9.24
N ARG A 163 4.01 -4.39 10.16
CA ARG A 163 3.98 -3.84 11.52
C ARG A 163 4.49 -2.41 11.50
N THR A 164 3.70 -1.48 12.06
CA THR A 164 4.07 -0.05 12.09
C THR A 164 4.36 0.46 13.50
N ALA A 165 3.83 -0.19 14.53
CA ALA A 165 4.12 0.09 15.92
C ALA A 165 3.76 -1.12 16.80
N ALA A 166 4.19 -1.09 18.06
CA ALA A 166 3.77 -2.09 19.05
C ALA A 166 2.29 -1.95 19.44
N PHE A 167 1.77 -0.71 19.50
CA PHE A 167 0.41 -0.42 19.97
C PHE A 167 -0.27 0.70 19.18
N PRO A 168 -1.61 0.74 19.15
CA PRO A 168 -2.35 1.87 18.61
C PRO A 168 -2.02 3.18 19.35
N ARG A 169 -1.56 4.18 18.60
CA ARG A 169 -1.30 5.53 19.14
C ARG A 169 -2.57 6.38 19.05
N SER A 170 -3.13 6.73 20.20
CA SER A 170 -4.35 7.54 20.30
C SER A 170 -4.32 8.52 21.47
N LYS A 171 -4.94 9.69 21.32
CA LYS A 171 -5.07 10.73 22.34
C LYS A 171 -6.51 10.81 22.85
N ARG A 172 -6.67 11.00 24.16
CA ARG A 172 -7.96 11.35 24.78
C ARG A 172 -8.27 12.81 24.46
N ILE A 173 -9.52 13.09 24.10
CA ILE A 173 -10.02 14.45 23.83
C ILE A 173 -11.24 14.80 24.67
N CYS A 174 -11.69 13.91 25.54
CA CYS A 174 -12.83 14.11 26.43
C CYS A 174 -12.38 14.45 27.85
N SER A 175 -13.27 15.05 28.64
CA SER A 175 -13.05 15.42 30.04
C SER A 175 -13.27 14.28 31.03
N CYS A 176 -13.63 13.07 30.58
CA CYS A 176 -13.97 11.94 31.46
C CYS A 176 -12.91 11.61 32.51
N LEU A 177 -11.62 11.78 32.18
CA LEU A 177 -10.55 11.54 33.14
C LEU A 177 -10.62 12.52 34.33
N ALA A 178 -10.90 13.81 34.05
CA ALA A 178 -11.08 14.82 35.09
C ALA A 178 -12.36 14.60 35.91
N GLN A 179 -13.34 13.90 35.35
CA GLN A 179 -14.57 13.49 36.03
C GLN A 179 -14.43 12.17 36.80
N GLY A 180 -13.21 11.62 36.94
CA GLY A 180 -12.97 10.36 37.64
C GLY A 180 -13.38 9.09 36.86
N ILE A 181 -13.56 9.19 35.53
CA ILE A 181 -13.92 8.07 34.65
C ILE A 181 -12.71 7.68 33.79
N PRO A 182 -11.75 6.87 34.31
CA PRO A 182 -10.54 6.50 33.59
C PRO A 182 -10.84 5.60 32.38
N ASP A 183 -11.87 4.75 32.41
CA ASP A 183 -12.16 3.77 31.35
C ASP A 183 -13.31 4.15 30.41
N CYS A 184 -13.43 5.44 30.09
CA CYS A 184 -14.48 5.89 29.17
C CYS A 184 -14.34 5.29 27.76
N THR A 185 -15.48 5.18 27.06
CA THR A 185 -15.62 4.66 25.69
C THR A 185 -15.62 5.75 24.63
N CYS A 186 -15.44 7.02 25.03
CA CYS A 186 -15.45 8.16 24.13
C CYS A 186 -14.45 8.00 22.98
N ASN A 187 -14.74 8.69 21.87
CA ASN A 187 -13.83 8.75 20.74
C ASN A 187 -12.43 9.20 21.15
N ARG A 188 -11.45 8.75 20.35
CA ARG A 188 -10.04 9.06 20.48
C ARG A 188 -9.53 9.61 19.17
N LEU A 189 -8.52 10.49 19.26
CA LEU A 189 -7.81 10.98 18.09
C LEU A 189 -6.63 10.05 17.79
N TYR A 190 -6.67 9.32 16.68
CA TYR A 190 -5.63 8.38 16.28
C TYR A 190 -4.64 9.03 15.32
N SER A 191 -3.33 8.85 15.57
CA SER A 191 -2.29 9.35 14.67
C SER A 191 -2.17 8.53 13.37
N GLN A 192 -2.63 7.28 13.38
CA GLN A 192 -2.66 6.38 12.22
C GLN A 192 -4.03 5.71 12.12
N PRO A 193 -5.07 6.44 11.65
CA PRO A 193 -6.44 5.96 11.64
C PRO A 193 -6.70 4.81 10.65
N ASP A 194 -5.86 4.69 9.60
CA ASP A 194 -6.04 3.73 8.50
C ASP A 194 -5.53 2.32 8.79
N CYS A 195 -4.64 2.19 9.78
CA CYS A 195 -4.11 0.91 10.25
C CYS A 195 -4.88 0.42 11.48
N ASN A 196 -4.78 -0.86 11.83
CA ASN A 196 -5.40 -1.43 13.02
C ASN A 196 -4.67 -2.69 13.51
N VAL A 197 -5.33 -3.51 14.33
CA VAL A 197 -4.75 -4.74 14.88
C VAL A 197 -5.17 -5.93 14.04
N GLY A 198 -4.19 -6.72 13.60
CA GLY A 198 -4.36 -7.99 12.90
C GLY A 198 -4.02 -9.19 13.78
N TRP A 199 -4.17 -10.39 13.21
CA TRP A 199 -3.71 -11.65 13.79
C TRP A 199 -2.76 -12.32 12.80
N ASP A 200 -1.51 -12.47 13.19
CA ASP A 200 -0.48 -13.18 12.45
C ASP A 200 -0.49 -14.64 12.93
N SER A 201 -1.11 -15.52 12.15
CA SER A 201 -1.26 -16.94 12.49
C SER A 201 0.06 -17.69 12.42
N HIS A 202 0.97 -17.28 11.54
CA HIS A 202 2.30 -17.87 11.40
C HIS A 202 3.15 -17.58 12.65
N ARG A 203 3.16 -16.33 13.12
CA ARG A 203 3.89 -15.94 14.34
C ARG A 203 3.08 -16.10 15.62
N ASN A 204 1.82 -16.55 15.52
CA ASN A 204 0.88 -16.75 16.63
C ASN A 204 0.79 -15.51 17.56
N CYS A 205 0.70 -14.32 16.97
CA CYS A 205 0.67 -13.06 17.72
C CYS A 205 -0.21 -12.00 17.05
N HIS A 206 -0.71 -11.05 17.84
CA HIS A 206 -1.32 -9.84 17.31
C HIS A 206 -0.26 -8.86 16.83
N ASP A 207 -0.56 -8.16 15.76
CA ASP A 207 0.28 -7.10 15.21
C ASP A 207 -0.55 -5.81 15.03
N PHE A 208 0.13 -4.66 15.06
CA PHE A 208 -0.50 -3.38 14.76
C PHE A 208 0.14 -2.77 13.52
N GLY A 209 -0.69 -2.51 12.52
CA GLY A 209 -0.24 -1.91 11.26
C GLY A 209 -1.16 -2.22 10.09
N TYR A 210 -0.55 -2.54 8.97
CA TYR A 210 -1.22 -2.78 7.70
C TYR A 210 -1.10 -4.24 7.30
N HIS A 211 -1.93 -4.62 6.35
CA HIS A 211 -1.83 -5.86 5.60
C HIS A 211 -1.52 -5.49 4.15
N LEU A 212 -0.35 -5.92 3.67
CA LEU A 212 0.06 -5.73 2.29
C LEU A 212 -0.32 -6.97 1.50
N TYR A 213 -1.19 -6.80 0.52
CA TYR A 213 -1.54 -7.84 -0.43
C TYR A 213 -0.81 -7.56 -1.75
N MET A 214 -0.10 -8.54 -2.29
CA MET A 214 0.70 -8.39 -3.50
C MET A 214 0.25 -9.36 -4.57
N PHE A 215 0.11 -8.86 -5.80
CA PHE A 215 0.20 -9.69 -7.00
C PHE A 215 1.62 -9.67 -7.54
N THR A 216 2.09 -10.83 -7.98
CA THR A 216 3.40 -11.06 -8.59
C THR A 216 3.24 -11.84 -9.89
N ALA A 217 4.17 -11.65 -10.82
CA ALA A 217 4.20 -12.36 -12.09
C ALA A 217 4.86 -13.74 -11.89
N SER A 218 4.06 -14.79 -11.77
CA SER A 218 4.61 -16.15 -11.53
C SER A 218 5.30 -16.76 -12.75
N ASP A 219 5.05 -16.21 -13.94
CA ASP A 219 5.81 -16.58 -15.14
C ASP A 219 7.19 -15.90 -15.20
N SER A 220 7.45 -14.93 -14.31
CA SER A 220 8.76 -14.29 -14.22
C SER A 220 9.76 -15.13 -13.44
N HIS A 221 11.05 -15.00 -13.76
CA HIS A 221 12.11 -15.69 -13.03
C HIS A 221 12.18 -15.33 -11.53
N ALA A 222 11.68 -14.16 -11.14
CA ALA A 222 11.89 -13.60 -9.80
C ALA A 222 10.59 -13.13 -9.12
N ASP A 223 9.44 -13.65 -9.54
CA ASP A 223 8.10 -13.26 -9.04
C ASP A 223 7.94 -11.73 -8.95
N LEU A 224 8.22 -11.04 -10.07
CA LEU A 224 8.25 -9.57 -10.11
C LEU A 224 6.91 -8.99 -9.64
N PRO A 225 6.92 -7.96 -8.76
CA PRO A 225 5.70 -7.32 -8.28
C PRO A 225 4.89 -6.69 -9.41
N LEU A 226 3.58 -6.97 -9.42
CA LEU A 226 2.62 -6.42 -10.38
C LEU A 226 1.67 -5.40 -9.74
N TYR A 227 1.27 -5.66 -8.49
CA TYR A 227 0.34 -4.77 -7.79
C TYR A 227 0.43 -4.92 -6.28
N PRO A 228 0.96 -3.91 -5.56
CA PRO A 228 0.94 -3.88 -4.11
C PRO A 228 -0.28 -3.09 -3.58
N ARG A 229 -1.00 -3.68 -2.64
CA ARG A 229 -2.19 -3.08 -2.03
C ARG A 229 -2.12 -3.07 -0.51
N LEU A 230 -2.16 -1.89 0.09
CA LEU A 230 -2.26 -1.74 1.55
C LEU A 230 -3.72 -1.74 2.02
N GLY A 231 -3.98 -2.55 3.03
CA GLY A 231 -5.21 -2.57 3.81
C GLY A 231 -4.94 -2.51 5.32
N PRO A 232 -5.96 -2.36 6.16
CA PRO A 232 -5.80 -2.49 7.62
C PRO A 232 -5.33 -3.91 7.98
N ALA A 233 -4.48 -4.07 9.00
CA ALA A 233 -3.96 -5.39 9.43
C ALA A 233 -5.05 -6.44 9.71
N SER A 234 -6.24 -6.02 10.14
CA SER A 234 -7.37 -6.92 10.38
C SER A 234 -8.06 -7.43 9.10
N ARG A 235 -7.55 -7.08 7.91
CA ARG A 235 -8.14 -7.49 6.63
C ARG A 235 -7.83 -8.97 6.40
N HIS A 236 -8.85 -9.73 6.00
CA HIS A 236 -8.70 -11.11 5.58
C HIS A 236 -8.21 -11.19 4.14
N ASP A 237 -7.35 -12.14 3.81
CA ASP A 237 -6.70 -12.28 2.51
C ASP A 237 -7.72 -12.43 1.39
N SER A 238 -8.71 -13.30 1.55
CA SER A 238 -9.78 -13.43 0.54
C SER A 238 -10.51 -12.11 0.25
N VAL A 239 -10.63 -11.21 1.23
CA VAL A 239 -11.19 -9.87 0.99
C VAL A 239 -10.17 -8.99 0.27
N SER A 240 -8.90 -9.08 0.64
CA SER A 240 -7.80 -8.39 -0.03
C SER A 240 -7.69 -8.83 -1.51
N LEU A 241 -7.80 -10.12 -1.80
CA LEU A 241 -7.83 -10.69 -3.14
C LEU A 241 -8.91 -10.03 -4.00
N VAL A 242 -10.18 -10.11 -3.57
CA VAL A 242 -11.33 -9.51 -4.31
C VAL A 242 -11.08 -8.05 -4.65
N VAL A 243 -10.65 -7.26 -3.66
CA VAL A 243 -10.45 -5.83 -3.88
C VAL A 243 -9.23 -5.58 -4.78
N SER A 244 -8.18 -6.39 -4.63
CA SER A 244 -6.99 -6.27 -5.46
C SER A 244 -7.25 -6.66 -6.90
N ILE A 245 -8.02 -7.72 -7.19
CA ILE A 245 -8.44 -8.10 -8.56
C ILE A 245 -9.11 -6.90 -9.23
N LYS A 246 -10.09 -6.31 -8.55
CA LYS A 246 -10.86 -5.17 -9.06
C LYS A 246 -9.97 -3.96 -9.40
N GLU A 247 -9.08 -3.61 -8.49
CA GLU A 247 -8.18 -2.47 -8.68
C GLU A 247 -7.12 -2.81 -9.75
N PHE A 248 -6.63 -4.04 -9.81
CA PHE A 248 -5.71 -4.52 -10.84
C PHE A 248 -6.30 -4.41 -12.24
N GLU A 249 -7.52 -4.92 -12.46
CA GLU A 249 -8.22 -4.82 -13.74
C GLU A 249 -8.46 -3.36 -14.15
N GLN A 250 -8.61 -2.44 -13.18
CA GLN A 250 -8.70 -1.00 -13.45
C GLN A 250 -7.36 -0.43 -13.95
N TYR A 251 -6.22 -0.86 -13.40
CA TYR A 251 -4.90 -0.40 -13.83
C TYR A 251 -4.42 -1.06 -15.13
N TYR A 252 -4.85 -2.30 -15.38
CA TYR A 252 -4.43 -3.17 -16.48
C TYR A 252 -5.63 -3.77 -17.24
N PRO A 253 -6.48 -2.95 -17.89
CA PRO A 253 -7.74 -3.41 -18.48
C PRO A 253 -7.59 -4.37 -19.67
N ASN A 254 -6.40 -4.43 -20.27
CA ASN A 254 -6.09 -5.26 -21.43
C ASN A 254 -5.26 -6.50 -21.07
N TRP A 255 -5.05 -6.77 -19.77
CA TRP A 255 -4.30 -7.93 -19.32
C TRP A 255 -5.27 -9.06 -19.00
N HIS A 256 -4.88 -10.28 -19.35
CA HIS A 256 -5.74 -11.46 -19.19
C HIS A 256 -5.02 -12.51 -18.35
N TRP A 257 -5.75 -13.07 -17.40
CA TRP A 257 -5.21 -14.04 -16.46
C TRP A 257 -5.43 -15.44 -17.02
N LYS A 258 -4.36 -16.21 -17.13
CA LYS A 258 -4.42 -17.62 -17.50
C LYS A 258 -4.48 -18.51 -16.26
N ARG A 259 -3.70 -18.15 -15.24
CA ARG A 259 -3.61 -18.91 -13.98
C ARG A 259 -3.47 -17.94 -12.82
N ILE A 260 -4.03 -18.33 -11.68
CA ILE A 260 -3.75 -17.68 -10.41
C ILE A 260 -3.33 -18.70 -9.37
N LEU A 261 -2.23 -18.41 -8.67
CA LEU A 261 -1.68 -19.21 -7.58
C LEU A 261 -2.02 -18.53 -6.26
N LEU A 262 -2.71 -19.25 -5.38
CA LEU A 262 -3.19 -18.74 -4.10
C LEU A 262 -2.98 -19.80 -3.01
N ASP A 263 -2.81 -19.36 -1.78
CA ASP A 263 -2.71 -20.24 -0.62
C ASP A 263 -4.09 -20.72 -0.12
N ALA A 264 -4.09 -21.56 0.91
CA ALA A 264 -5.31 -22.10 1.50
C ALA A 264 -6.25 -21.03 2.11
N ALA A 265 -5.77 -19.81 2.39
CA ALA A 265 -6.65 -18.73 2.87
C ALA A 265 -7.63 -18.24 1.79
N HIS A 266 -7.43 -18.67 0.55
CA HIS A 266 -8.29 -18.38 -0.60
C HIS A 266 -9.13 -19.56 -1.05
N ASP A 267 -9.05 -20.71 -0.36
CA ASP A 267 -9.83 -21.89 -0.73
C ASP A 267 -11.32 -21.68 -0.43
N ALA A 268 -12.03 -21.19 -1.43
CA ALA A 268 -13.48 -21.06 -1.41
C ALA A 268 -14.04 -21.22 -2.81
N MET A 269 -15.10 -22.03 -2.95
CA MET A 269 -15.81 -22.30 -4.22
C MET A 269 -16.17 -21.06 -5.04
N LEU A 270 -16.37 -19.92 -4.36
CA LEU A 270 -16.66 -18.64 -5.00
C LEU A 270 -15.51 -18.14 -5.89
N PHE A 271 -14.26 -18.35 -5.47
CA PHE A 271 -13.10 -17.94 -6.28
C PHE A 271 -12.89 -18.85 -7.47
N TYR A 272 -13.07 -20.16 -7.31
CA TYR A 272 -13.05 -21.10 -8.44
C TYR A 272 -14.04 -20.68 -9.52
N ARG A 273 -15.31 -20.42 -9.14
CA ARG A 273 -16.33 -19.93 -10.08
C ARG A 273 -16.00 -18.59 -10.73
N TYR A 274 -15.31 -17.69 -10.01
CA TYR A 274 -14.90 -16.39 -10.54
C TYR A 274 -13.83 -16.51 -11.62
N PHE A 275 -12.90 -17.46 -11.48
CA PHE A 275 -11.82 -17.64 -12.45
C PHE A 275 -12.18 -18.61 -13.60
N GLU A 276 -13.27 -19.36 -13.48
CA GLU A 276 -13.83 -20.16 -14.57
C GLU A 276 -14.73 -19.36 -15.53
N SER A 277 -15.27 -18.22 -15.10
CA SER A 277 -16.19 -17.37 -15.89
C SER A 277 -15.48 -16.38 -16.80
#